data_AF-A0A0B1TTM4-F1
#
_entry.id   AF-A0A0B1TTM4-F1
#
_cell.length_a   1.000
_cell.length_b   1.000
_cell.length_c   1.000
_cell.angle_alpha   90.00
_cell.angle_beta   90.00
_cell.angle_gamma   90.00
#
_symmetry.space_group_name_H-M   'P 1'
#
loop_
_entity.id
_entity.type
_entity.pdbx_description
1 polymer ?
#
loop_
_entity_poly.entity_id
_entity_poly.type
_entity_poly.pdbx_seq_one_letter_code
_entity_poly.pdbx_strand_id
1 'polypeptide(L)'
;MTGYQVFRYGSVSCYVDVCKKASIRNVSRDMLCSIKVHMAIAIFGMIAGYSAALCFLLQYHNLSATTMAFISGTSATILLYLHVAHKKGWMLVWPRARFSCYIWAGWVVFVIAVIGMTACLVYAGVHHQTLTTEGLQGENFWITSVWFFMLSKWTAMIAVFARRYMNLTLIPVPKTVEVEKQQPTF
;
A
#
# COMPACT_ATOMS: atom_id res chain seq x y z
N MET A 1 -35.91 -55.15 -12.11
CA MET A 1 -36.37 -53.77 -12.41
C MET A 1 -35.90 -52.87 -11.27
N THR A 2 -34.75 -52.22 -11.42
CA THR A 2 -34.23 -51.25 -10.44
C THR A 2 -34.11 -49.91 -11.16
N GLY A 3 -35.13 -49.08 -10.96
CA GLY A 3 -35.20 -47.72 -11.51
C GLY A 3 -34.26 -46.81 -10.73
N TYR A 4 -33.14 -46.43 -11.35
CA TYR A 4 -32.28 -45.37 -10.83
C TYR A 4 -32.91 -44.02 -11.19
N GLN A 5 -33.36 -43.29 -10.17
CA GLN A 5 -33.80 -41.90 -10.26
C GLN A 5 -32.58 -41.02 -10.55
N VAL A 6 -32.50 -40.49 -11.77
CA VAL A 6 -31.47 -39.52 -12.18
C VAL A 6 -31.82 -38.16 -11.58
N PHE A 7 -31.12 -37.76 -10.52
CA PHE A 7 -31.23 -36.41 -9.96
C PHE A 7 -30.61 -35.38 -10.93
N ARG A 8 -31.42 -34.42 -11.38
CA ARG A 8 -31.03 -33.30 -12.26
C ARG A 8 -30.04 -32.37 -11.54
N TYR A 9 -28.78 -32.33 -12.00
CA TYR A 9 -27.68 -31.45 -11.55
C TYR A 9 -27.85 -29.95 -11.90
N GLY A 10 -29.05 -29.49 -12.26
CA GLY A 10 -29.26 -28.11 -12.74
C GLY A 10 -29.29 -27.04 -11.64
N SER A 11 -29.79 -27.36 -10.44
CA SER A 11 -30.00 -26.34 -9.39
C SER A 11 -28.75 -26.07 -8.54
N VAL A 12 -27.92 -27.08 -8.29
CA VAL A 12 -26.74 -26.96 -7.42
C VAL A 12 -25.69 -26.01 -8.03
N SER A 13 -25.49 -26.05 -9.36
CA SER A 13 -24.53 -25.17 -10.02
C SER A 13 -24.90 -23.69 -9.88
N CYS A 14 -26.20 -23.36 -9.96
CA CYS A 14 -26.69 -21.99 -9.78
C CYS A 14 -26.44 -21.49 -8.33
N TYR A 15 -26.68 -22.33 -7.32
CA TYR A 15 -26.40 -21.96 -5.93
C TYR A 15 -24.91 -21.76 -5.66
N VAL A 16 -24.04 -22.62 -6.20
CA VAL A 16 -22.58 -22.47 -6.08
C VAL A 16 -22.12 -21.18 -6.74
N ASP A 17 -22.65 -20.84 -7.92
CA ASP A 17 -22.30 -19.60 -8.62
C ASP A 17 -22.82 -18.34 -7.89
N VAL A 18 -24.02 -18.37 -7.31
CA VAL A 18 -24.55 -17.25 -6.52
C VAL A 18 -23.76 -17.06 -5.23
N CYS A 19 -23.44 -18.14 -4.50
CA CYS A 19 -22.58 -18.08 -3.31
C CYS A 19 -21.17 -17.59 -3.65
N LYS A 20 -20.57 -18.07 -4.73
CA LYS A 20 -19.26 -17.63 -5.22
C LYS A 20 -19.29 -16.15 -5.60
N LYS A 21 -20.33 -15.69 -6.30
CA LYS A 21 -20.52 -14.28 -6.69
C LYS A 21 -20.77 -13.37 -5.50
N ALA A 22 -21.53 -13.82 -4.50
CA ALA A 22 -21.76 -13.10 -3.25
C ALA A 22 -20.48 -13.01 -2.39
N SER A 23 -19.72 -14.11 -2.30
CA SER A 23 -18.42 -14.14 -1.63
C SER A 23 -17.42 -13.19 -2.29
N ILE A 24 -17.28 -13.23 -3.62
CA ILE A 24 -16.43 -12.29 -4.38
C ILE A 24 -16.88 -10.84 -4.17
N ARG A 25 -18.20 -10.58 -4.12
CA ARG A 25 -18.73 -9.24 -3.90
C ARG A 25 -18.43 -8.72 -2.49
N ASN A 26 -18.57 -9.56 -1.46
CA ASN A 26 -18.26 -9.19 -0.08
C ASN A 26 -16.75 -8.95 0.10
N VAL A 27 -15.91 -9.85 -0.41
CA VAL A 27 -14.44 -9.69 -0.42
C VAL A 27 -14.02 -8.40 -1.15
N SER A 28 -14.65 -8.10 -2.29
CA SER A 28 -14.41 -6.85 -3.03
C SER A 28 -14.80 -5.61 -2.23
N ARG A 29 -15.95 -5.65 -1.54
CA ARG A 29 -16.46 -4.53 -0.73
C ARG A 29 -15.59 -4.25 0.50
N ASP A 30 -15.17 -5.30 1.20
CA ASP A 30 -14.27 -5.18 2.36
C ASP A 30 -12.89 -4.66 1.93
N MET A 31 -12.40 -5.13 0.78
CA MET A 31 -11.14 -4.66 0.19
C MET A 31 -11.23 -3.19 -0.22
N LEU A 32 -12.34 -2.75 -0.81
CA LEU A 32 -12.59 -1.36 -1.17
C LEU A 32 -12.65 -0.43 0.06
N CYS A 33 -13.34 -0.84 1.12
CA CYS A 33 -13.41 -0.06 2.36
C CYS A 33 -12.02 0.06 2.99
N SER A 34 -11.29 -1.06 3.06
CA SER A 34 -9.90 -1.10 3.52
C SER A 34 -9.02 -0.16 2.69
N ILE A 35 -9.11 -0.17 1.36
CA ILE A 35 -8.30 0.70 0.48
C ILE A 35 -8.57 2.19 0.73
N LYS A 36 -9.82 2.60 0.98
CA LYS A 36 -10.14 4.01 1.30
C LYS A 36 -9.46 4.46 2.59
N VAL A 37 -9.45 3.62 3.61
CA VAL A 37 -8.78 3.90 4.89
C VAL A 37 -7.27 4.02 4.67
N HIS A 38 -6.67 3.09 3.93
CA HIS A 38 -5.24 3.14 3.62
C HIS A 38 -4.85 4.37 2.78
N MET A 39 -5.70 4.80 1.84
CA MET A 39 -5.51 6.08 1.13
C MET A 39 -5.51 7.27 2.08
N ALA A 40 -6.46 7.35 3.01
CA ALA A 40 -6.50 8.43 3.98
C ALA A 40 -5.23 8.45 4.85
N ILE A 41 -4.79 7.29 5.33
CA ILE A 41 -3.54 7.15 6.10
C ILE A 41 -2.33 7.62 5.28
N ALA A 42 -2.25 7.29 3.98
CA ALA A 42 -1.18 7.73 3.11
C ALA A 42 -1.19 9.26 2.87
N ILE A 43 -2.37 9.86 2.74
CA ILE A 43 -2.52 11.33 2.63
C ILE A 43 -2.02 12.02 3.90
N PHE A 44 -2.45 11.53 5.08
CA PHE A 44 -1.94 12.05 6.35
C PHE A 44 -0.44 11.91 6.48
N GLY A 45 0.11 10.75 6.06
CA GLY A 45 1.55 10.51 6.05
C GLY A 45 2.34 11.48 5.16
N MET A 46 1.80 11.77 3.97
CA MET A 46 2.39 12.73 3.03
C MET A 46 2.39 14.15 3.60
N ILE A 47 1.25 14.61 4.12
CA ILE A 47 1.14 15.95 4.72
C ILE A 47 2.07 16.07 5.92
N ALA A 48 2.09 15.08 6.81
CA ALA A 48 2.95 15.06 7.98
C ALA A 48 4.44 15.05 7.61
N GLY A 49 4.84 14.31 6.56
CA GLY A 49 6.22 14.26 6.10
C GLY A 49 6.70 15.61 5.57
N TYR A 50 5.93 16.25 4.68
CA TYR A 50 6.31 17.53 4.11
C TYR A 50 6.24 18.68 5.12
N SER A 51 5.23 18.71 6.00
CA SER A 51 5.14 19.73 7.05
C SER A 51 6.30 19.61 8.04
N ALA A 52 6.66 18.39 8.42
CA ALA A 52 7.79 18.15 9.30
C ALA A 52 9.12 18.49 8.64
N ALA A 53 9.31 18.16 7.36
CA ALA A 53 10.52 18.55 6.62
C ALA A 53 10.68 20.08 6.62
N LEU A 54 9.61 20.84 6.36
CA LEU A 54 9.64 22.30 6.43
C LEU A 54 9.94 22.81 7.85
N CYS A 55 9.33 22.20 8.87
CA CYS A 55 9.55 22.58 10.26
C CYS A 55 11.01 22.33 10.71
N PHE A 56 11.57 21.15 10.43
CA PHE A 56 12.95 20.83 10.80
C PHE A 56 13.99 21.62 10.02
N LEU A 57 13.66 22.02 8.78
CA LEU A 57 14.53 22.86 7.98
C LEU A 57 14.58 24.30 8.51
N LEU A 58 13.41 24.91 8.76
CA LEU A 58 13.32 26.34 9.12
C LEU A 58 13.58 26.61 10.60
N GLN A 59 13.09 25.74 11.49
CA GLN A 59 13.09 26.02 12.94
C GLN A 59 14.28 25.40 13.66
N TYR A 60 14.70 24.20 13.26
CA TYR A 60 15.67 23.38 14.00
C TYR A 60 17.00 23.22 13.27
N HIS A 61 17.08 23.64 12.00
CA HIS A 61 18.26 23.53 11.13
C HIS A 61 18.85 22.10 11.09
N ASN A 62 17.99 21.08 11.24
CA ASN A 62 18.38 19.68 11.28
C ASN A 62 18.22 19.06 9.88
N LEU A 63 19.32 19.04 9.13
CA LEU A 63 19.33 18.54 7.74
C LEU A 63 19.04 17.03 7.68
N SER A 64 19.57 16.26 8.63
CA SER A 64 19.38 14.81 8.71
C SER A 64 17.91 14.43 8.92
N ALA A 65 17.22 15.07 9.88
CA ALA A 65 15.79 14.85 10.08
C ALA A 65 14.95 15.36 8.90
N THR A 66 15.33 16.50 8.31
CA THR A 66 14.63 17.09 7.16
C THR A 66 14.64 16.18 5.94
N THR A 67 15.83 15.69 5.56
CA THR A 67 15.98 14.79 4.40
C THR A 67 15.19 13.51 4.59
N MET A 68 15.24 12.91 5.78
CA MET A 68 14.50 11.69 6.08
C MET A 68 12.99 11.92 6.14
N ALA A 69 12.52 13.05 6.67
CA ALA A 69 11.11 13.42 6.65
C ALA A 69 10.59 13.59 5.21
N PHE A 70 11.38 14.21 4.35
CA PHE A 70 11.06 14.38 2.94
C PHE A 70 11.04 13.04 2.18
N ILE A 71 12.04 12.18 2.38
CA ILE A 71 12.09 10.83 1.77
C ILE A 71 10.92 9.95 2.27
N SER A 72 10.56 10.06 3.55
CA SER A 72 9.36 9.41 4.09
C SER A 72 8.07 9.95 3.45
N GLY A 73 7.95 11.27 3.30
CA GLY A 73 6.80 11.91 2.65
C GLY A 73 6.63 11.48 1.20
N THR A 74 7.72 11.47 0.42
CA THR A 74 7.71 10.99 -0.98
C THR A 74 7.34 9.51 -1.06
N SER A 75 7.80 8.68 -0.13
CA SER A 75 7.38 7.26 -0.05
C SER A 75 5.88 7.13 0.23
N ALA A 76 5.32 7.94 1.13
CA ALA A 76 3.87 7.99 1.34
C ALA A 76 3.11 8.45 0.08
N THR A 77 3.66 9.38 -0.70
CA THR A 77 3.11 9.80 -2.00
C THR A 77 3.11 8.64 -3.01
N ILE A 78 4.19 7.85 -3.08
CA ILE A 78 4.25 6.66 -3.97
C ILE A 78 3.19 5.63 -3.56
N LEU A 79 3.01 5.39 -2.26
CA LEU A 79 1.97 4.49 -1.77
C LEU A 79 0.57 4.99 -2.15
N LEU A 80 0.31 6.28 -1.97
CA LEU A 80 -0.94 6.91 -2.39
C LEU A 80 -1.17 6.77 -3.90
N TYR A 81 -0.13 6.98 -4.72
CA TYR A 81 -0.19 6.78 -6.16
C TYR A 81 -0.56 5.33 -6.51
N LEU A 82 0.01 4.34 -5.81
CA LEU A 82 -0.34 2.94 -5.96
C LEU A 82 -1.85 2.71 -5.72
N HIS A 83 -2.39 3.23 -4.62
CA HIS A 83 -3.81 3.09 -4.30
C HIS A 83 -4.72 3.79 -5.33
N VAL A 84 -4.34 4.98 -5.80
CA VAL A 84 -5.09 5.72 -6.83
C VAL A 84 -5.05 4.99 -8.17
N ALA A 85 -3.89 4.46 -8.57
CA ALA A 85 -3.73 3.69 -9.81
C ALA A 85 -4.57 2.40 -9.77
N HIS A 86 -4.67 1.75 -8.62
CA HIS A 86 -5.58 0.62 -8.42
C HIS A 86 -7.05 1.05 -8.60
N LYS A 87 -7.48 2.14 -7.94
CA LYS A 87 -8.86 2.64 -8.02
C LYS A 87 -9.27 3.03 -9.44
N LYS A 88 -8.36 3.62 -10.22
CA LYS A 88 -8.60 4.02 -11.62
C LYS A 88 -8.50 2.86 -12.61
N GLY A 89 -8.12 1.66 -12.16
CA GLY A 89 -7.92 0.50 -13.04
C GLY A 89 -6.68 0.59 -13.94
N TRP A 90 -5.82 1.59 -13.75
CA TRP A 90 -4.60 1.79 -14.56
C TRP A 90 -3.60 0.64 -14.42
N MET A 91 -3.67 -0.07 -13.30
CA MET A 91 -2.83 -1.23 -13.00
C MET A 91 -3.04 -2.43 -13.93
N LEU A 92 -4.16 -2.51 -14.67
CA LEU A 92 -4.41 -3.60 -15.63
C LEU A 92 -3.47 -3.55 -16.83
N VAL A 93 -3.00 -2.37 -17.20
CA VAL A 93 -2.11 -2.15 -18.36
C VAL A 93 -0.63 -2.26 -17.95
N TRP A 94 -0.34 -2.35 -16.66
CA TRP A 94 1.05 -2.33 -16.18
C TRP A 94 1.77 -3.65 -16.41
N PRO A 95 3.03 -3.62 -16.91
CA PRO A 95 3.83 -4.83 -17.05
C PRO A 95 4.21 -5.38 -15.67
N ARG A 96 4.32 -6.71 -15.55
CA ARG A 96 4.73 -7.38 -14.30
C ARG A 96 6.06 -6.87 -13.75
N ALA A 97 7.01 -6.52 -14.63
CA ALA A 97 8.29 -5.95 -14.26
C ALA A 97 8.16 -4.70 -13.39
N ARG A 98 7.14 -3.85 -13.64
CA ARG A 98 6.89 -2.64 -12.85
C ARG A 98 6.44 -2.98 -11.42
N PHE A 99 5.58 -3.98 -11.26
CA PHE A 99 5.18 -4.47 -9.93
C PHE A 99 6.37 -5.08 -9.18
N SER A 100 7.16 -5.92 -9.85
CA SER A 100 8.38 -6.51 -9.27
C SER A 100 9.35 -5.42 -8.83
N CYS A 101 9.53 -4.36 -9.61
CA CYS A 101 10.36 -3.21 -9.25
C CYS A 101 9.87 -2.54 -7.95
N TYR A 102 8.58 -2.21 -7.83
CA TYR A 102 8.04 -1.62 -6.59
C TYR A 102 8.17 -2.54 -5.38
N ILE A 103 7.99 -3.86 -5.55
CA ILE A 103 8.14 -4.84 -4.47
C ILE A 103 9.59 -4.88 -3.99
N TRP A 104 10.55 -5.05 -4.90
CA TRP A 104 11.97 -5.13 -4.55
C TRP A 104 12.50 -3.81 -4.00
N ALA A 105 12.18 -2.68 -4.65
CA ALA A 105 12.57 -1.36 -4.16
C ALA A 105 11.99 -1.09 -2.76
N GLY A 106 10.72 -1.44 -2.52
CA GLY A 106 10.11 -1.30 -1.21
C GLY A 106 10.82 -2.11 -0.12
N TRP A 107 11.17 -3.37 -0.39
CA TRP A 107 11.91 -4.19 0.58
C TRP A 107 13.36 -3.72 0.82
N VAL A 108 14.07 -3.32 -0.23
CA VAL A 108 15.45 -2.82 -0.11
C VAL A 108 15.46 -1.54 0.74
N VAL A 109 14.61 -0.58 0.43
CA VAL A 109 14.53 0.68 1.20
C VAL A 109 14.04 0.41 2.62
N PHE A 110 13.12 -0.53 2.83
CA PHE A 110 12.70 -0.96 4.17
C PHE A 110 13.88 -1.43 5.01
N VAL A 111 14.70 -2.35 4.49
CA VAL A 111 15.87 -2.89 5.21
C VAL A 111 16.87 -1.79 5.53
N ILE A 112 17.19 -0.94 4.55
CA ILE A 112 18.09 0.20 4.76
C ILE A 112 17.54 1.13 5.84
N ALA A 113 16.23 1.40 5.82
CA ALA A 113 15.59 2.28 6.79
C ALA A 113 15.58 1.68 8.21
N VAL A 114 15.40 0.36 8.36
CA VAL A 114 15.52 -0.30 9.67
C VAL A 114 16.94 -0.22 10.20
N ILE A 115 17.96 -0.46 9.35
CA ILE A 115 19.36 -0.32 9.75
C ILE A 115 19.65 1.13 10.17
N GLY A 116 19.25 2.11 9.36
CA GLY A 116 19.41 3.53 9.68
C GLY A 116 18.73 3.94 10.98
N MET A 117 17.50 3.46 11.22
CA MET A 117 16.79 3.66 12.49
C MET A 117 17.61 3.14 13.68
N THR A 118 18.10 1.89 13.59
CA THR A 118 18.88 1.29 14.68
C THR A 118 20.20 2.03 14.92
N ALA A 119 20.89 2.44 13.86
CA ALA A 119 22.14 3.19 13.97
C ALA A 119 21.92 4.55 14.65
N CYS A 120 20.87 5.28 14.25
CA CYS A 120 20.51 6.56 14.87
C CYS A 120 20.13 6.40 16.36
N LEU A 121 19.38 5.35 16.72
CA LEU A 121 19.02 5.07 18.12
C LEU A 121 20.24 4.76 18.98
N VAL A 122 21.15 3.92 18.48
CA VAL A 122 22.39 3.58 19.20
C VAL A 122 23.27 4.82 19.36
N TYR A 123 23.44 5.60 18.29
CA TYR A 123 24.25 6.83 18.34
C TYR A 123 23.68 7.85 19.33
N ALA A 124 22.37 8.09 19.27
CA ALA A 124 21.68 9.02 20.16
C ALA A 124 21.75 8.58 21.63
N GLY A 125 21.65 7.27 21.89
CA GLY A 125 21.76 6.68 23.22
C GLY A 125 23.17 6.81 23.80
N VAL A 126 24.21 6.54 23.02
CA VAL A 126 25.63 6.65 23.45
C VAL A 126 26.03 8.10 23.72
N HIS A 127 25.56 9.04 22.91
CA HIS A 127 25.88 10.46 23.06
C HIS A 127 24.95 11.21 24.02
N HIS A 128 24.07 10.48 24.74
CA HIS A 128 23.11 11.05 25.69
C HIS A 128 22.32 12.23 25.12
N GLN A 129 21.96 12.17 23.83
CA GLN A 129 21.18 13.24 23.21
C GLN A 129 19.83 13.36 23.91
N THR A 130 19.43 14.56 24.28
CA THR A 130 18.18 14.82 24.97
C THR A 130 17.08 15.24 23.99
N LEU A 131 15.82 15.04 24.39
CA LEU A 131 14.62 15.51 23.69
C LEU A 131 14.15 16.88 24.22
N THR A 132 15.04 17.64 24.87
CA THR A 132 14.74 19.00 25.34
C THR A 132 14.71 19.99 24.16
N THR A 133 14.04 21.12 24.31
CA THR A 133 13.95 22.17 23.26
C THR A 133 15.31 22.62 22.76
N GLU A 134 16.31 22.69 23.65
CA GLU A 134 17.71 22.98 23.31
C GLU A 134 18.39 21.82 22.58
N GLY A 135 18.13 20.57 23.00
CA GLY A 135 18.69 19.36 22.36
C GLY A 135 18.06 19.03 20.99
N LEU A 136 16.92 19.64 20.66
CA LEU A 136 16.30 19.55 19.33
C LEU A 136 16.91 20.52 18.31
N GLN A 137 17.64 21.55 18.75
CA GLN A 137 18.32 22.48 17.86
C GLN A 137 19.61 21.84 17.34
N GLY A 138 19.76 21.73 16.01
CA GLY A 138 20.87 21.03 15.37
C GLY A 138 20.61 19.54 15.09
N GLU A 139 21.68 18.74 14.98
CA GLU A 139 21.57 17.33 14.60
C GLU A 139 21.08 16.44 15.75
N ASN A 140 19.78 16.19 15.77
CA ASN A 140 19.12 15.28 16.70
C ASN A 140 18.81 13.93 16.03
N PHE A 141 19.51 12.87 16.45
CA PHE A 141 19.37 11.54 15.87
C PHE A 141 18.16 10.77 16.41
N TRP A 142 17.58 11.15 17.55
CA TRP A 142 16.30 10.60 18.00
C TRP A 142 15.20 10.93 17.00
N ILE A 143 15.08 12.20 16.61
CA ILE A 143 14.08 12.61 15.62
C ILE A 143 14.36 11.96 14.26
N THR A 144 15.62 11.91 13.84
CA THR A 144 16.00 11.22 12.59
C THR A 144 15.60 9.74 12.61
N SER A 145 15.76 9.03 13.73
CA SER A 145 15.33 7.63 13.86
C SER A 145 13.82 7.45 13.69
N VAL A 146 13.01 8.39 14.16
CA VAL A 146 11.54 8.36 13.98
C VAL A 146 11.18 8.48 12.50
N TRP A 147 11.92 9.28 11.73
CA TRP A 147 11.69 9.40 10.29
C TRP A 147 12.19 8.19 9.51
N PHE A 148 13.27 7.55 9.95
CA PHE A 148 13.65 6.23 9.44
C PHE A 148 12.57 5.18 9.70
N PHE A 149 11.97 5.17 10.89
CA PHE A 149 10.83 4.30 11.19
C PHE A 149 9.62 4.59 10.30
N MET A 150 9.29 5.85 10.07
CA MET A 150 8.20 6.21 9.15
C MET A 150 8.50 5.78 7.72
N LEU A 151 9.74 5.98 7.24
CA LEU A 151 10.17 5.51 5.93
C LEU A 151 10.04 3.99 5.79
N SER A 152 10.50 3.23 6.78
CA SER A 152 10.39 1.77 6.77
C SER A 152 8.92 1.33 6.71
N LYS A 153 8.05 1.96 7.50
CA LYS A 153 6.60 1.71 7.47
C LYS A 153 6.01 1.89 6.07
N TRP A 154 6.26 3.03 5.42
CA TRP A 154 5.67 3.32 4.11
C TRP A 154 6.21 2.40 3.02
N THR A 155 7.51 2.10 3.04
CA THR A 155 8.16 1.24 2.03
C THR A 155 7.77 -0.22 2.16
N ALA A 156 7.59 -0.72 3.39
CA ALA A 156 6.99 -2.04 3.63
C ALA A 156 5.55 -2.11 3.08
N MET A 157 4.73 -1.10 3.33
CA MET A 157 3.37 -1.04 2.78
C MET A 157 3.37 -1.03 1.25
N ILE A 158 4.27 -0.26 0.61
CA ILE A 158 4.42 -0.27 -0.86
C ILE A 158 4.69 -1.69 -1.35
N ALA A 159 5.63 -2.41 -0.75
CA ALA A 159 5.97 -3.77 -1.18
C ALA A 159 4.80 -4.74 -1.01
N VAL A 160 4.11 -4.68 0.14
CA VAL A 160 2.96 -5.55 0.44
C VAL A 160 1.79 -5.26 -0.51
N PHE A 161 1.42 -4.00 -0.70
CA PHE A 161 0.31 -3.63 -1.57
C PHE A 161 0.64 -3.85 -3.04
N ALA A 162 1.87 -3.57 -3.49
CA ALA A 162 2.30 -3.89 -4.85
C ALA A 162 2.17 -5.39 -5.15
N ARG A 163 2.58 -6.26 -4.21
CA ARG A 163 2.41 -7.72 -4.34
C ARG A 163 0.94 -8.13 -4.36
N ARG A 164 0.12 -7.54 -3.49
CA ARG A 164 -1.33 -7.81 -3.44
C ARG A 164 -2.01 -7.40 -4.75
N TYR A 165 -1.70 -6.22 -5.28
CA TYR A 165 -2.26 -5.73 -6.54
C TYR A 165 -1.79 -6.54 -7.74
N MET A 166 -0.53 -6.96 -7.76
CA MET A 166 -0.02 -7.89 -8.77
C MET A 166 -0.81 -9.22 -8.75
N ASN A 167 -1.07 -9.80 -7.58
CA ASN A 167 -1.83 -11.06 -7.50
C ASN A 167 -3.29 -10.89 -7.98
N LEU A 168 -3.89 -9.72 -7.75
CA LEU A 168 -5.25 -9.44 -8.20
C LEU A 168 -5.35 -9.27 -9.71
N THR A 169 -4.34 -8.68 -10.36
CA THR A 169 -4.31 -8.56 -11.83
C THR A 169 -4.04 -9.89 -12.54
N LEU A 170 -3.58 -10.93 -11.82
CA LEU A 170 -3.38 -12.27 -12.36
C LEU A 170 -4.64 -13.12 -12.43
N ILE A 171 -5.67 -12.80 -11.64
CA ILE A 171 -6.94 -13.53 -11.68
C ILE A 171 -7.68 -13.09 -12.95
N PRO A 172 -7.93 -14.00 -13.92
CA PRO A 172 -8.73 -13.64 -15.09
C PRO A 172 -10.12 -13.24 -14.60
N VAL A 173 -10.50 -11.99 -14.82
CA VAL A 173 -11.90 -11.59 -14.68
C VAL A 173 -12.68 -12.47 -15.66
N PRO A 174 -13.69 -13.24 -15.23
CA PRO A 174 -14.57 -13.94 -16.17
C PRO A 174 -15.10 -12.86 -17.11
N LYS A 175 -14.79 -12.99 -18.42
CA LYS A 175 -15.32 -12.09 -19.43
C LYS A 175 -16.82 -11.99 -19.15
N THR A 176 -17.28 -10.81 -18.75
CA THR A 176 -18.71 -10.54 -18.67
C THR A 176 -19.26 -10.91 -20.02
N VAL A 177 -20.13 -11.92 -20.02
CA VAL A 177 -20.92 -12.39 -21.15
C VAL A 177 -21.24 -11.19 -22.01
N GLU A 178 -20.71 -11.19 -23.24
CA GLU A 178 -21.14 -10.23 -24.24
C GLU A 178 -22.66 -10.33 -24.27
N VAL A 179 -23.33 -9.26 -23.87
CA VAL A 179 -24.78 -9.14 -24.02
C VAL A 179 -25.01 -9.19 -25.52
N GLU A 180 -25.36 -10.37 -26.01
CA GLU A 180 -25.88 -10.62 -27.34
C GLU A 180 -27.01 -9.61 -27.53
N LYS A 181 -26.73 -8.58 -28.33
CA LYS A 181 -27.74 -7.65 -28.79
C LYS A 181 -28.70 -8.47 -29.64
N GLN A 182 -29.83 -8.90 -29.06
CA GLN A 182 -30.96 -9.36 -29.84
C GLN A 182 -31.37 -8.23 -30.76
N GLN A 183 -31.01 -8.39 -32.03
CA GLN A 183 -31.44 -7.57 -33.14
C GLN A 183 -32.96 -7.79 -33.31
N PRO A 184 -33.79 -6.74 -33.28
CA PRO A 184 -35.22 -6.92 -33.55
C PRO A 184 -35.38 -7.27 -35.03
N THR A 185 -35.83 -8.49 -35.30
CA THR A 185 -36.43 -8.84 -36.59
C THR A 185 -37.76 -8.09 -36.70
N PHE A 186 -37.85 -7.27 -37.75
CA PHE A 186 -39.05 -6.59 -38.22
C PHE A 186 -40.17 -7.58 -38.57
#